data_AF-S3XJB5-F1
#
_entry.id   AF-S3XJB5-F1
#
_cell.length_a   1.000
_cell.length_b   1.000
_cell.length_c   1.000
_cell.angle_alpha   90.00
_cell.angle_beta   90.00
_cell.angle_gamma   90.00
#
_symmetry.space_group_name_H-M   'P 1'
#
loop_
_entity.id
_entity.type
_entity.pdbx_description
1 polymer ?
#
loop_
_entity_poly.entity_id
_entity_poly.type
_entity_poly.pdbx_seq_one_letter_code
_entity_poly.pdbx_strand_id
1 'polypeptide(L)'
;MSQVDIQSPKIGRRSFLKMAALSGALAGASTLSSAKATREATSNELSNPYPGSKKVRTVCTACSVGCGIIAEVLDGVWVRQEVAEDHPFSVGGHCCKGADMVDMARSSVRLKYPMVKENGKWKRITYKEAIENIGAQLKKYMDENPEQTMFIGSAKMSNEQAYYIRKFAAMYGTNNIDHQARI
;
A
#
# COMPACT_ATOMS: atom_id res chain seq x y z
N MET A 1 -27.62 22.00 79.22
CA MET A 1 -27.87 21.37 77.91
C MET A 1 -27.38 22.31 76.84
N SER A 2 -26.45 22.00 75.95
CA SER A 2 -25.77 20.74 75.64
C SER A 2 -24.37 21.06 75.10
N GLN A 3 -23.39 20.23 75.44
CA GLN A 3 -22.05 20.29 74.86
C GLN A 3 -22.14 19.98 73.37
N VAL A 4 -21.55 20.83 72.52
CA VAL A 4 -21.38 20.54 71.09
C VAL A 4 -20.23 19.54 70.99
N ASP A 5 -20.58 18.32 70.67
CA ASP A 5 -19.66 17.18 70.58
C ASP A 5 -18.80 17.31 69.32
N ILE A 6 -17.48 17.43 69.49
CA ILE A 6 -16.49 17.69 68.42
C ILE A 6 -16.04 16.40 67.71
N GLN A 7 -16.58 15.23 68.07
CA GLN A 7 -16.12 13.94 67.55
C GLN A 7 -17.05 13.31 66.50
N SER A 8 -17.01 13.82 65.26
CA SER A 8 -17.13 12.97 64.04
C SER A 8 -17.09 13.83 62.78
N PRO A 9 -16.07 13.69 61.91
CA PRO A 9 -16.21 14.19 60.54
C PRO A 9 -17.25 13.29 59.86
N LYS A 10 -18.49 13.79 59.71
CA LYS A 10 -19.53 13.10 58.93
C LYS A 10 -19.14 13.10 57.44
N ILE A 11 -18.19 12.27 57.06
CA ILE A 11 -17.87 12.01 55.66
C ILE A 11 -19.08 11.28 55.08
N GLY A 12 -19.90 12.01 54.32
CA GLY A 12 -21.07 11.43 53.65
C GLY A 12 -20.64 10.36 52.65
N ARG A 13 -21.50 9.33 52.46
CA ARG A 13 -21.25 8.21 51.52
C ARG A 13 -20.79 8.68 50.13
N ARG A 14 -21.34 9.79 49.64
CA ARG A 14 -20.96 10.41 48.35
C ARG A 14 -19.54 10.97 48.35
N SER A 15 -19.10 11.59 49.45
CA SER A 15 -17.73 12.10 49.59
C SER A 15 -16.74 10.96 49.74
N PHE A 16 -17.09 9.90 50.47
CA PHE A 16 -16.28 8.68 50.55
C PHE A 16 -16.08 8.04 49.16
N LEU A 17 -17.16 7.85 48.39
CA LEU A 17 -17.06 7.27 47.04
C LEU A 17 -16.23 8.14 46.08
N LYS A 18 -16.33 9.47 46.17
CA LYS A 18 -15.49 10.39 45.37
C LYS A 18 -14.02 10.28 45.74
N MET A 19 -13.69 10.24 47.04
CA MET A 19 -12.31 10.09 47.50
C MET A 19 -11.76 8.71 47.17
N ALA A 20 -12.55 7.65 47.31
CA ALA A 20 -12.16 6.29 46.92
C ALA A 20 -11.91 6.18 45.41
N ALA A 21 -12.74 6.80 44.58
CA ALA A 21 -12.53 6.85 43.13
C ALA A 21 -11.26 7.63 42.75
N LEU A 22 -11.00 8.77 43.40
CA LEU A 22 -9.79 9.57 43.16
C LEU A 22 -8.53 8.81 43.57
N SER A 23 -8.53 8.20 44.75
CA SER A 23 -7.42 7.40 45.27
C SER A 23 -7.20 6.14 44.44
N GLY A 24 -8.27 5.48 44.00
CA GLY A 24 -8.19 4.32 43.11
C GLY A 24 -7.61 4.68 41.74
N ALA A 25 -7.97 5.83 41.17
CA ALA A 25 -7.43 6.31 39.91
C ALA A 25 -5.92 6.63 40.01
N LEU A 26 -5.50 7.29 41.10
CA LEU A 26 -4.09 7.61 41.35
C LEU A 26 -3.24 6.35 41.61
N ALA A 27 -3.74 5.41 42.42
CA ALA A 27 -3.07 4.14 42.70
C ALA A 27 -2.98 3.27 41.43
N GLY A 28 -4.05 3.21 40.62
CA GLY A 28 -4.05 2.49 39.35
C GLY A 28 -3.09 3.09 38.32
N ALA A 29 -3.10 4.42 38.15
CA ALA A 29 -2.22 5.08 37.18
C ALA A 29 -0.73 4.93 37.53
N SER A 30 -0.39 5.01 38.82
CA SER A 30 1.00 4.85 39.28
C SER A 30 1.50 3.42 39.18
N THR A 31 0.65 2.41 39.43
CA THR A 31 1.02 1.00 39.19
C THR A 31 1.12 0.67 37.70
N LEU A 32 0.26 1.23 36.84
CA LEU A 32 0.36 1.09 35.39
C LEU A 32 1.63 1.76 34.82
N SER A 33 2.03 2.90 35.37
CA SER A 33 3.22 3.65 34.91
C SER A 33 4.54 3.03 35.43
N SER A 34 4.53 2.44 36.64
CA SER A 34 5.70 1.77 37.23
C SER A 34 5.77 0.28 36.91
N ALA A 35 4.67 -0.36 36.50
CA ALA A 35 4.71 -1.70 35.97
C ALA A 35 5.49 -1.63 34.66
N LYS A 36 6.67 -2.27 34.62
CA LYS A 36 7.34 -2.69 33.38
C LYS A 36 6.47 -3.72 32.65
N ALA A 37 5.28 -3.30 32.21
CA ALA A 37 4.36 -4.11 31.42
C ALA A 37 4.96 -4.44 30.05
N THR A 38 5.93 -3.63 29.60
CA THR A 38 6.73 -3.86 28.41
C THR A 38 8.21 -3.93 28.77
N ARG A 39 8.92 -4.85 28.11
CA ARG A 39 10.39 -4.93 28.13
C ARG A 39 10.93 -3.87 27.17
N GLU A 40 12.02 -3.19 27.53
CA GLU A 40 12.76 -2.36 26.60
C GLU A 40 13.24 -3.19 25.38
N ALA A 41 13.08 -2.63 24.19
CA ALA A 41 13.54 -3.27 22.97
C ALA A 41 15.06 -3.35 22.97
N THR A 42 15.60 -4.50 22.59
CA THR A 42 17.04 -4.68 22.43
C THR A 42 17.55 -3.88 21.22
N SER A 43 18.83 -3.53 21.23
CA SER A 43 19.47 -2.84 20.10
C SER A 43 19.33 -3.60 18.77
N ASN A 44 19.28 -4.92 18.83
CA ASN A 44 19.08 -5.77 17.65
C ASN A 44 17.66 -5.67 17.10
N GLU A 45 16.64 -5.53 17.96
CA GLU A 45 15.24 -5.37 17.53
C GLU A 45 14.96 -3.99 16.94
N LEU A 46 15.71 -2.97 17.39
CA LEU A 46 15.66 -1.62 16.84
C LEU A 46 16.52 -1.45 15.58
N SER A 47 17.35 -2.44 15.25
CA SER A 47 18.22 -2.37 14.09
C SER A 47 17.40 -2.37 12.80
N ASN A 48 17.81 -1.54 11.84
CA ASN A 48 17.17 -1.53 10.54
C ASN A 48 17.50 -2.85 9.81
N PRO A 49 16.51 -3.69 9.47
CA PRO A 49 16.75 -4.95 8.74
C PRO A 49 17.34 -4.74 7.35
N TYR A 50 17.19 -3.54 6.76
CA TYR A 50 17.70 -3.19 5.43
C TYR A 50 18.63 -1.97 5.50
N PRO A 51 19.88 -2.11 5.99
CA PRO A 51 20.82 -1.01 6.02
C PRO A 51 21.10 -0.50 4.59
N GLY A 52 21.08 0.82 4.39
CA GLY A 52 21.26 1.45 3.08
C GLY A 52 20.00 1.53 2.21
N SER A 53 18.85 1.07 2.70
CA SER A 53 17.57 1.25 2.03
C SER A 53 17.16 2.73 1.95
N LYS A 54 16.37 3.05 0.92
CA LYS A 54 15.77 4.38 0.72
C LYS A 54 14.28 4.30 0.93
N LYS A 55 13.73 5.27 1.67
CA LYS A 55 12.28 5.44 1.84
C LYS A 55 11.75 6.35 0.74
N VAL A 56 10.82 5.85 -0.06
CA VAL A 56 10.21 6.53 -1.21
C VAL A 56 8.71 6.60 -0.99
N ARG A 57 8.13 7.79 -1.06
CA ARG A 57 6.68 7.95 -0.99
C ARG A 57 6.05 7.55 -2.31
N THR A 58 4.98 6.77 -2.26
CA THR A 58 4.21 6.36 -3.43
C THR A 58 2.75 6.09 -3.07
N VAL A 59 1.95 5.72 -4.07
CA VAL A 59 0.51 5.50 -3.95
C VAL A 59 0.21 4.01 -4.16
N CYS A 60 -0.67 3.46 -3.32
CA CYS A 60 -1.16 2.09 -3.44
C CYS A 60 -1.98 1.91 -4.73
N THR A 61 -1.67 0.87 -5.50
CA THR A 61 -2.32 0.57 -6.80
C THR A 61 -3.39 -0.54 -6.71
N ALA A 62 -3.73 -1.00 -5.51
CA ALA A 62 -4.67 -2.10 -5.31
C ALA A 62 -6.11 -1.73 -5.73
N CYS A 63 -6.62 -0.57 -5.30
CA CYS A 63 -7.95 -0.04 -5.64
C CYS A 63 -7.87 1.45 -5.97
N SER A 64 -9.02 2.10 -6.18
CA SER A 64 -9.13 3.52 -6.54
C SER A 64 -9.05 4.52 -5.37
N VAL A 65 -8.92 4.05 -4.13
CA VAL A 65 -8.82 4.95 -2.95
C VAL A 65 -7.53 5.76 -2.97
N GLY A 66 -6.44 5.17 -3.47
CA GLY A 66 -5.15 5.86 -3.56
C GLY A 66 -4.48 6.11 -2.20
N CYS A 67 -4.48 5.12 -1.30
CA CYS A 67 -3.78 5.25 -0.01
C CYS A 67 -2.29 5.55 -0.22
N GLY A 68 -1.74 6.45 0.58
CA GLY A 68 -0.31 6.78 0.57
C GLY A 68 0.50 5.74 1.34
N ILE A 69 1.64 5.35 0.77
CA ILE A 69 2.58 4.43 1.40
C ILE A 69 4.01 4.98 1.30
N ILE A 70 4.86 4.51 2.20
CA ILE A 70 6.30 4.72 2.19
C ILE A 70 6.95 3.39 1.83
N ALA A 71 7.35 3.25 0.56
CA ALA A 71 8.07 2.08 0.07
C ALA A 71 9.54 2.16 0.49
N GLU A 72 10.07 1.09 1.06
CA GLU A 72 11.47 0.93 1.37
C GLU A 72 12.14 0.14 0.26
N VAL A 73 13.14 0.75 -0.38
CA VAL A 73 13.79 0.24 -1.58
C VAL A 73 15.28 0.02 -1.31
N LEU A 74 15.76 -1.19 -1.56
CA LEU A 74 17.17 -1.57 -1.46
C LEU A 74 17.62 -2.06 -2.84
N ASP A 75 18.69 -1.46 -3.39
CA ASP A 75 19.24 -1.82 -4.71
C ASP A 75 18.20 -1.87 -5.85
N GLY A 76 17.22 -0.96 -5.81
CA GLY A 76 16.13 -0.88 -6.79
C GLY A 76 15.01 -1.91 -6.59
N VAL A 77 15.11 -2.77 -5.57
CA VAL A 77 14.08 -3.75 -5.19
C VAL A 77 13.24 -3.18 -4.05
N TRP A 78 11.92 -3.22 -4.22
CA TRP A 78 10.97 -2.90 -3.17
C TRP A 78 10.98 -4.01 -2.11
N VAL A 79 11.51 -3.75 -0.91
CA VAL A 79 11.74 -4.78 0.13
C VAL A 79 10.73 -4.72 1.28
N ARG A 80 10.26 -3.52 1.63
CA ARG A 80 9.31 -3.30 2.72
C ARG A 80 8.40 -2.13 2.38
N GLN A 81 7.27 -2.01 3.06
CA GLN A 81 6.42 -0.85 2.95
C GLN A 81 5.86 -0.49 4.33
N GLU A 82 5.64 0.80 4.54
CA GLU A 82 4.90 1.34 5.68
C GLU A 82 3.80 2.26 5.18
N VAL A 83 2.86 2.58 6.07
CA VAL A 83 1.80 3.54 5.77
C VAL A 83 2.33 4.97 5.83
N ALA A 84 1.84 5.83 4.93
CA ALA A 84 2.09 7.26 5.05
C ALA A 84 1.05 7.88 5.99
N GLU A 85 1.44 8.11 7.23
CA GLU A 85 0.56 8.65 8.29
C GLU A 85 0.03 10.06 7.97
N ASP A 86 0.85 10.86 7.30
CA ASP A 86 0.56 12.23 6.87
C ASP A 86 -0.22 12.31 5.54
N HIS A 87 -0.58 11.17 4.93
CA HIS A 87 -1.31 11.19 3.66
C HIS A 87 -2.77 11.65 3.87
N PRO A 88 -3.25 12.66 3.11
CA PRO A 88 -4.51 13.37 3.42
C PRO A 88 -5.76 12.49 3.32
N PHE A 89 -5.72 11.42 2.52
CA PHE A 89 -6.86 10.52 2.34
C PHE A 89 -6.85 9.31 3.27
N SER A 90 -5.67 8.74 3.51
CA SER A 90 -5.54 7.48 4.25
C SER A 90 -5.23 7.70 5.71
N VAL A 91 -4.51 8.77 6.07
CA VAL A 91 -4.14 9.12 7.45
C VAL A 91 -3.55 7.93 8.21
N GLY A 92 -2.62 7.20 7.57
CA GLY A 92 -2.04 5.96 8.09
C GLY A 92 -2.90 4.70 7.93
N GLY A 93 -4.16 4.80 7.49
CA GLY A 93 -5.03 3.67 7.22
C GLY A 93 -4.62 2.87 5.98
N HIS A 94 -4.54 1.55 6.11
CA HIS A 94 -4.18 0.67 5.01
C HIS A 94 -4.85 -0.71 5.15
N CYS A 95 -5.34 -1.26 4.04
CA CYS A 95 -6.05 -2.54 4.03
C CYS A 95 -5.14 -3.71 3.64
N CYS A 96 -5.59 -4.96 3.87
CA CYS A 96 -4.84 -6.16 3.54
C CYS A 96 -4.40 -6.25 2.07
N LYS A 97 -5.24 -5.81 1.13
CA LYS A 97 -4.90 -5.81 -0.31
C LYS A 97 -3.71 -4.89 -0.61
N GLY A 98 -3.68 -3.73 0.04
CA GLY A 98 -2.58 -2.78 -0.11
C GLY A 98 -1.32 -3.25 0.61
N ALA A 99 -1.48 -3.90 1.77
CA ALA A 99 -0.39 -4.50 2.54
C ALA A 99 0.39 -5.56 1.72
N ASP A 100 -0.33 -6.36 0.93
CA ASP A 100 0.20 -7.48 0.14
C ASP A 100 0.86 -7.07 -1.20
N MET A 101 0.73 -5.81 -1.62
CA MET A 101 1.23 -5.38 -2.94
C MET A 101 2.74 -5.57 -3.13
N VAL A 102 3.52 -5.46 -2.04
CA VAL A 102 4.97 -5.72 -2.06
C VAL A 102 5.28 -7.18 -2.43
N ASP A 103 4.46 -8.11 -1.95
CA ASP A 103 4.63 -9.55 -2.22
C ASP A 103 4.22 -9.89 -3.64
N MET A 104 3.18 -9.23 -4.18
CA MET A 104 2.83 -9.33 -5.59
C MET A 104 3.99 -8.91 -6.51
N ALA A 105 4.68 -7.81 -6.18
CA ALA A 105 5.82 -7.33 -6.97
C ALA A 105 7.01 -8.31 -6.92
N ARG A 106 7.20 -9.01 -5.80
CA ARG A 106 8.30 -9.96 -5.53
C ARG A 106 7.94 -11.42 -5.78
N SER A 107 6.71 -11.69 -6.22
CA SER A 107 6.18 -13.04 -6.36
C SER A 107 7.08 -13.94 -7.23
N SER A 108 7.26 -15.19 -6.79
CA SER A 108 8.05 -16.20 -7.51
C SER A 108 7.46 -16.57 -8.87
N VAL A 109 6.15 -16.41 -9.03
CA VAL A 109 5.41 -16.71 -10.27
C VAL A 109 5.28 -15.51 -11.21
N ARG A 110 5.90 -14.36 -10.87
CA ARG A 110 5.91 -13.18 -11.74
C ARG A 110 6.64 -13.49 -13.05
N LEU A 111 6.03 -13.12 -14.18
CA LEU A 111 6.66 -13.24 -15.50
C LEU A 111 7.83 -12.24 -15.61
N LYS A 112 9.04 -12.75 -15.86
CA LYS A 112 10.29 -11.96 -15.89
C LYS A 112 10.83 -11.69 -17.30
N TYR A 113 10.37 -12.46 -18.29
CA TYR A 113 10.89 -12.41 -19.66
C TYR A 113 9.74 -12.43 -20.66
N PRO A 114 9.89 -11.77 -21.82
CA PRO A 114 9.00 -11.97 -22.95
C PRO A 114 8.96 -13.44 -23.37
N MET A 115 7.80 -13.91 -23.80
CA MET A 115 7.60 -15.28 -24.25
C MET A 115 6.75 -15.35 -25.52
N VAL A 116 7.02 -16.35 -26.34
CA VAL A 116 6.23 -16.72 -27.52
C VAL A 116 5.66 -18.12 -27.34
N LYS A 117 4.46 -18.37 -27.86
CA LYS A 117 3.84 -19.69 -27.85
C LYS A 117 4.04 -20.34 -29.21
N GLU A 118 4.80 -21.43 -29.26
CA GLU A 118 5.07 -22.20 -30.46
C GLU A 118 4.66 -23.66 -30.22
N ASN A 119 3.86 -24.23 -31.12
CA ASN A 119 3.39 -25.62 -31.04
C ASN A 119 2.82 -25.98 -29.65
N GLY A 120 2.04 -25.06 -29.07
CA GLY A 120 1.41 -25.21 -27.76
C GLY A 120 2.32 -24.95 -26.55
N LYS A 121 3.64 -24.75 -26.73
CA LYS A 121 4.60 -24.54 -25.64
C LYS A 121 5.11 -23.10 -25.60
N TRP A 122 5.28 -22.56 -24.40
CA TRP A 122 5.87 -21.24 -24.19
C TRP A 122 7.40 -21.31 -24.24
N LYS A 123 8.02 -20.43 -25.02
CA LYS A 123 9.46 -20.26 -25.12
C LYS A 123 9.83 -18.82 -24.80
N ARG A 124 10.93 -18.63 -24.06
CA ARG A 124 11.46 -17.29 -23.77
C ARG A 124 12.13 -16.71 -25.01
N ILE A 125 11.95 -15.42 -25.22
CA ILE A 125 12.60 -14.66 -26.28
C ILE A 125 13.20 -13.38 -25.72
N THR A 126 14.06 -12.73 -26.49
CA THR A 126 14.62 -11.43 -26.12
C THR A 126 13.58 -10.31 -26.31
N TYR A 127 13.79 -9.18 -25.63
CA TYR A 127 12.97 -7.98 -25.84
C TYR A 127 13.05 -7.47 -27.28
N LYS A 128 14.23 -7.55 -27.91
CA LYS A 128 14.43 -7.14 -29.29
C LYS A 128 13.56 -7.96 -30.25
N GLU A 129 13.64 -9.28 -30.15
CA GLU A 129 12.81 -10.19 -30.97
C GLU A 129 11.31 -9.96 -30.71
N ALA A 130 10.91 -9.77 -29.45
CA ALA A 130 9.50 -9.51 -29.12
C ALA A 130 8.98 -8.24 -29.80
N ILE A 131 9.75 -7.14 -29.73
CA ILE A 131 9.36 -5.85 -30.31
C ILE A 131 9.36 -5.93 -31.85
N GLU A 132 10.37 -6.56 -32.46
CA GLU A 132 10.45 -6.72 -33.91
C GLU A 132 9.29 -7.57 -34.46
N ASN A 133 8.99 -8.70 -33.80
CA ASN A 133 7.91 -9.60 -34.20
C ASN A 133 6.53 -8.92 -34.09
N ILE A 134 6.25 -8.27 -32.96
CA ILE A 134 4.98 -7.55 -32.74
C ILE A 134 4.88 -6.37 -33.71
N GLY A 135 5.96 -5.60 -33.88
CA GLY A 135 5.99 -4.45 -34.79
C GLY A 135 5.76 -4.84 -36.25
N ALA A 136 6.35 -5.93 -36.72
CA ALA A 136 6.14 -6.43 -38.08
C ALA A 136 4.68 -6.85 -38.31
N GLN A 137 4.06 -7.54 -37.33
CA GLN A 137 2.66 -7.95 -37.41
C GLN A 137 1.71 -6.74 -37.39
N LEU A 138 1.93 -5.81 -36.44
CA LEU A 138 1.14 -4.58 -36.35
C LEU A 138 1.26 -3.75 -37.63
N LYS A 139 2.47 -3.60 -38.19
CA LYS A 139 2.65 -2.87 -39.44
C LYS A 139 1.87 -3.52 -40.59
N LYS A 140 1.92 -4.84 -40.71
CA LYS A 140 1.15 -5.57 -41.73
C LYS A 140 -0.36 -5.26 -41.63
N TYR A 141 -0.95 -5.35 -40.44
CA TYR A 141 -2.38 -5.06 -40.25
C TYR A 141 -2.71 -3.59 -40.46
N MET A 142 -1.80 -2.69 -40.07
CA MET A 142 -1.93 -1.25 -40.32
C MET A 142 -1.97 -0.94 -41.82
N ASP A 143 -1.08 -1.56 -42.61
CA ASP A 143 -1.01 -1.34 -44.06
C ASP A 143 -2.22 -1.95 -44.80
N GLU A 144 -2.81 -3.04 -44.27
CA GLU A 144 -4.01 -3.69 -44.83
C GLU A 144 -5.30 -2.92 -44.47
N ASN A 145 -5.58 -2.77 -43.18
CA ASN A 145 -6.70 -1.98 -42.63
C ASN A 145 -6.50 -1.80 -41.11
N PRO A 146 -6.16 -0.59 -40.63
CA PRO A 146 -5.92 -0.33 -39.20
C PRO A 146 -7.06 -0.74 -38.27
N GLU A 147 -8.31 -0.69 -38.76
CA GLU A 147 -9.51 -1.04 -37.97
C GLU A 147 -9.57 -2.52 -37.58
N GLN A 148 -8.74 -3.39 -38.17
CA GLN A 148 -8.63 -4.80 -37.76
C GLN A 148 -7.95 -4.98 -36.40
N THR A 149 -7.29 -3.94 -35.88
CA THR A 149 -6.55 -3.99 -34.62
C THR A 149 -7.32 -3.26 -33.53
N MET A 150 -7.45 -3.89 -32.37
CA MET A 150 -8.00 -3.25 -31.17
C MET A 150 -6.95 -3.18 -30.07
N PHE A 151 -6.78 -2.01 -29.48
CA PHE A 151 -5.89 -1.81 -28.33
C PHE A 151 -6.70 -1.86 -27.03
N ILE A 152 -6.25 -2.65 -26.06
CA ILE A 152 -6.90 -2.71 -24.74
C ILE A 152 -5.96 -2.11 -23.70
N GLY A 153 -6.38 -0.98 -23.15
CA GLY A 153 -5.67 -0.30 -22.06
C GLY A 153 -6.00 -0.87 -20.69
N SER A 154 -5.35 -0.33 -19.67
CA SER A 154 -5.64 -0.70 -18.30
C SER A 154 -5.68 0.50 -17.35
N ALA A 155 -6.74 0.57 -16.54
CA ALA A 155 -6.89 1.46 -15.39
C ALA A 155 -5.85 1.20 -14.27
N LYS A 156 -4.99 0.18 -14.43
CA LYS A 156 -3.85 -0.08 -13.54
C LYS A 156 -2.56 0.62 -13.98
N MET A 157 -2.57 1.29 -15.13
CA MET A 157 -1.43 2.08 -15.60
C MET A 157 -1.50 3.51 -15.05
N SER A 158 -0.37 4.23 -15.11
CA SER A 158 -0.34 5.67 -14.82
C SER A 158 -1.12 6.47 -15.87
N ASN A 159 -1.50 7.71 -15.53
CA ASN A 159 -2.23 8.60 -16.44
C ASN A 159 -1.42 8.91 -17.71
N GLU A 160 -0.10 9.06 -17.57
CA GLU A 160 0.82 9.30 -18.67
C GLU A 160 0.86 8.10 -19.63
N GLN A 161 0.90 6.88 -19.08
CA GLN A 161 0.84 5.65 -19.87
C GLN A 161 -0.52 5.45 -20.54
N ALA A 162 -1.62 5.78 -19.85
CA ALA A 162 -2.97 5.77 -20.44
C ALA A 162 -3.09 6.79 -21.59
N TYR A 163 -2.47 7.95 -21.45
CA TYR A 163 -2.36 8.92 -22.54
C TYR A 163 -1.53 8.39 -23.71
N TYR A 164 -0.38 7.74 -23.43
CA TYR A 164 0.47 7.15 -24.46
C TYR A 164 -0.25 6.09 -25.28
N ILE A 165 -1.01 5.18 -24.67
CA ILE A 165 -1.73 4.15 -25.44
C ILE A 165 -2.83 4.76 -26.31
N ARG A 166 -3.56 5.78 -25.82
CA ARG A 166 -4.56 6.49 -26.63
C ARG A 166 -3.93 7.20 -27.82
N LYS A 167 -2.79 7.87 -27.59
CA LYS A 167 -2.02 8.56 -28.63
C LYS A 167 -1.44 7.56 -29.64
N PHE A 168 -0.95 6.42 -29.18
CA PHE A 168 -0.45 5.34 -30.01
C PHE A 168 -1.54 4.79 -30.94
N ALA A 169 -2.73 4.47 -30.42
CA ALA A 169 -3.85 3.99 -31.23
C ALA A 169 -4.28 5.03 -32.29
N ALA A 170 -4.31 6.32 -31.93
CA ALA A 170 -4.59 7.40 -32.89
C ALA A 170 -3.55 7.46 -34.02
N MET A 171 -2.27 7.35 -33.68
CA MET A 171 -1.15 7.37 -34.66
C MET A 171 -1.10 6.10 -35.50
N TYR A 172 -1.51 4.96 -34.95
CA TYR A 172 -1.70 3.70 -35.67
C TYR A 172 -2.83 3.80 -36.70
N GLY A 173 -3.74 4.78 -36.55
CA GLY A 173 -4.82 5.03 -37.50
C GLY A 173 -6.13 4.33 -37.16
N THR A 174 -6.33 3.90 -35.90
CA THR A 174 -7.61 3.32 -35.46
C THR A 174 -8.18 4.02 -34.24
N ASN A 175 -9.52 3.99 -34.13
CA ASN A 175 -10.24 4.37 -32.91
C ASN A 175 -10.69 3.15 -32.09
N ASN A 176 -10.32 1.93 -32.49
CA ASN A 176 -10.63 0.71 -31.74
C ASN A 176 -9.72 0.60 -30.52
N ILE A 177 -10.12 1.27 -29.45
CA ILE A 177 -9.44 1.23 -28.15
C ILE A 177 -10.45 1.20 -27.02
N ASP A 178 -10.23 0.31 -26.04
CA ASP A 178 -11.08 0.26 -24.85
C ASP A 178 -10.32 -0.15 -23.58
N HIS A 179 -11.00 -0.08 -22.43
CA HIS A 179 -10.46 -0.48 -21.13
C HIS A 179 -11.59 -0.77 -20.11
N GLN A 180 -11.23 -1.04 -18.86
CA GLN A 180 -12.15 -1.51 -17.81
C GLN A 180 -13.30 -0.54 -17.45
N ALA A 181 -13.22 0.76 -17.75
CA ALA A 181 -14.31 1.67 -17.41
C ALA A 181 -15.50 1.59 -18.39
N ARG A 182 -15.40 0.80 -19.47
CA ARG A 182 -16.54 0.45 -20.31
C ARG A 182 -17.48 -0.44 -19.51
N ILE A 183 -18.62 0.11 -19.11
CA ILE A 183 -19.77 -0.60 -18.53
C ILE A 183 -20.71 -0.99 -19.67
#